data_AF-A0A518GCN0-F1
#
_entry.id   AF-A0A518GCN0-F1
#
_cell.length_a   1.000
_cell.length_b   1.000
_cell.length_c   1.000
_cell.angle_alpha   90.00
_cell.angle_beta   90.00
_cell.angle_gamma   90.00
#
_symmetry.space_group_name_H-M   'P 1'
#
loop_
_entity.id
_entity.type
_entity.pdbx_description
1 polymer ?
#
loop_
_entity_poly.entity_id
_entity_poly.type
_entity_poly.pdbx_seq_one_letter_code
_entity_poly.pdbx_strand_id
1 'polypeptide(L)'
;MPNLTSPHLRNRATQTDILLAFADRLREHPLLNVQNVVVSDQAVPEDMPGGGFLVCIAPGSGNFPAELWDAASHAQATEDGSAVIGVYTKIRRDRRGRREFSLFGRRKQLSDTPEELDRPSLITWKQSILKLLTVGDPTWAHPGGAPMLDVAVEAWEPSRDGIPLCRDVPRPVSATGVLDVPGFPGWIGLQLTFSIAWDWDLYA
;
A
#
# COMPACT_ATOMS: atom_id res chain seq x y z
N MET A 1 1.42 21.37 14.63
CA MET A 1 2.49 20.69 13.86
C MET A 1 2.61 19.28 14.43
N PRO A 2 2.65 18.22 13.61
CA PRO A 2 2.88 16.89 14.16
C PRO A 2 4.22 16.91 14.89
N ASN A 3 4.23 16.40 16.13
CA ASN A 3 5.45 16.23 16.91
C ASN A 3 6.30 15.19 16.17
N LEU A 4 7.23 15.66 15.34
CA LEU A 4 8.29 14.82 14.80
C LEU A 4 9.06 14.27 16.01
N THR A 5 8.88 12.97 16.28
CA THR A 5 9.61 12.25 17.32
C THR A 5 11.11 12.51 17.19
N SER A 6 11.76 12.84 18.31
CA SER A 6 13.19 13.17 18.35
C SER A 6 14.02 12.08 17.66
N PRO A 7 15.03 12.42 16.82
CA PRO A 7 15.82 11.46 16.05
C PRO A 7 16.43 10.31 16.88
N HIS A 8 16.70 10.53 18.17
CA HIS A 8 17.27 9.54 19.08
C HIS A 8 16.26 8.51 19.63
N LEU A 9 14.96 8.72 19.40
CA LEU A 9 13.88 7.83 19.84
C LEU A 9 13.38 6.88 18.73
N ARG A 10 13.96 6.98 17.52
CA ARG A 10 13.53 6.22 16.34
C ARG A 10 14.34 4.94 16.22
N ASN A 11 13.66 3.84 15.87
CA ASN A 11 14.37 2.59 15.62
C ASN A 11 15.06 2.67 14.26
N ARG A 12 16.25 2.07 14.15
CA ARG A 12 16.97 1.98 12.88
C ARG A 12 16.18 1.01 11.99
N ALA A 13 15.77 1.44 10.81
CA ALA A 13 14.85 0.69 9.96
C ALA A 13 15.55 0.25 8.68
N THR A 14 15.45 -1.03 8.35
CA THR A 14 15.78 -1.49 6.99
C THR A 14 14.64 -1.15 6.04
N GLN A 15 14.93 -1.02 4.74
CA GLN A 15 13.87 -0.86 3.74
C GLN A 15 12.84 -1.99 3.83
N THR A 16 13.27 -3.23 4.11
CA THR A 16 12.39 -4.37 4.36
C THR A 16 11.43 -4.14 5.52
N ASP A 17 11.90 -3.54 6.62
CA ASP A 17 11.07 -3.26 7.80
C ASP A 17 9.93 -2.29 7.48
N ILE A 18 10.23 -1.28 6.66
CA ILE A 18 9.25 -0.30 6.19
C ILE A 18 8.22 -1.00 5.30
N LEU A 19 8.66 -1.79 4.31
CA LEU A 19 7.73 -2.51 3.43
C LEU A 19 6.84 -3.51 4.20
N LEU A 20 7.39 -4.18 5.22
CA LEU A 20 6.63 -5.05 6.11
C LEU A 20 5.60 -4.27 6.93
N ALA A 21 5.95 -3.09 7.46
CA ALA A 21 4.99 -2.24 8.17
C ALA A 21 3.82 -1.79 7.27
N PHE A 22 4.08 -1.47 6.00
CA PHE A 22 3.02 -1.22 5.01
C PHE A 22 2.15 -2.46 4.78
N ALA A 23 2.76 -3.64 4.66
CA ALA A 23 2.04 -4.89 4.45
C ALA A 23 1.14 -5.23 5.64
N ASP A 24 1.65 -5.09 6.87
CA ASP A 24 0.89 -5.33 8.10
C ASP A 24 -0.27 -4.36 8.23
N ARG A 25 -0.04 -3.07 7.94
CA ARG A 25 -1.10 -2.08 7.93
C ARG A 25 -2.19 -2.39 6.90
N LEU A 26 -1.80 -2.82 5.69
CA LEU A 26 -2.77 -3.21 4.66
C LEU A 26 -3.60 -4.43 5.07
N ARG A 27 -3.01 -5.38 5.81
CA ARG A 27 -3.70 -6.59 6.30
C ARG A 27 -4.73 -6.31 7.38
N GLU A 28 -4.76 -5.12 7.96
CA GLU A 28 -5.88 -4.69 8.82
C GLU A 28 -7.19 -4.52 8.04
N HIS A 29 -7.14 -4.40 6.72
CA HIS A 29 -8.34 -4.36 5.90
C HIS A 29 -9.03 -5.75 5.88
N PRO A 30 -10.35 -5.85 6.09
CA PRO A 30 -11.05 -7.14 6.22
C PRO A 30 -10.94 -8.09 5.02
N LEU A 31 -10.66 -7.55 3.83
CA LEU A 31 -10.50 -8.31 2.58
C LEU A 31 -9.04 -8.57 2.19
N LEU A 32 -8.08 -8.10 2.99
CA LEU A 32 -6.65 -8.28 2.77
C LEU A 32 -6.06 -9.22 3.81
N ASN A 33 -5.12 -10.06 3.40
CA ASN A 33 -4.50 -11.07 4.25
C ASN A 33 -3.11 -11.45 3.71
N VAL A 34 -2.45 -12.41 4.35
CA VAL A 34 -1.09 -12.85 3.98
C VAL A 34 -1.01 -13.46 2.57
N GLN A 35 -2.12 -13.97 2.03
CA GLN A 35 -2.13 -14.58 0.69
C GLN A 35 -2.23 -13.56 -0.44
N ASN A 36 -2.88 -12.41 -0.19
CA ASN A 36 -3.10 -11.39 -1.21
C ASN A 36 -2.35 -10.08 -0.94
N VAL A 37 -1.60 -9.96 0.15
CA VAL A 37 -0.69 -8.85 0.43
C VAL A 37 0.74 -9.37 0.49
N VAL A 38 1.50 -9.09 -0.57
CA VAL A 38 2.85 -9.62 -0.79
C VAL A 38 3.87 -8.48 -0.81
N VAL A 39 5.00 -8.69 -0.14
CA VAL A 39 6.18 -7.83 -0.25
C VAL A 39 7.12 -8.47 -1.28
N SER A 40 7.63 -7.66 -2.21
CA SER A 40 8.43 -8.10 -3.36
C SER A 40 9.47 -7.05 -3.71
N ASP A 41 10.56 -7.46 -4.34
CA ASP A 41 11.58 -6.54 -4.87
C ASP A 41 11.10 -5.79 -6.13
N GLN A 42 10.06 -6.30 -6.78
CA GLN A 42 9.46 -5.70 -7.97
C GLN A 42 8.01 -5.32 -7.71
N ALA A 43 7.62 -4.13 -8.19
CA ALA A 43 6.25 -3.62 -8.05
C ALA A 43 5.19 -4.48 -8.75
N VAL A 44 5.58 -5.20 -9.81
CA VAL A 44 4.77 -6.22 -10.46
C VAL A 44 5.42 -7.57 -10.16
N PRO A 45 4.78 -8.46 -9.40
CA PRO A 45 5.34 -9.77 -9.11
C PRO A 45 5.23 -10.71 -10.31
N GLU A 46 6.11 -11.71 -10.36
CA GLU A 46 6.19 -12.68 -11.47
C GLU A 46 4.93 -13.54 -11.59
N ASP A 47 4.26 -13.83 -10.48
CA ASP A 47 3.05 -14.66 -10.45
C ASP A 47 1.96 -14.04 -9.59
N MET A 48 0.70 -14.27 -9.96
CA MET A 48 -0.44 -13.84 -9.17
C MET A 48 -0.79 -14.94 -8.16
N PRO A 49 -0.74 -14.66 -6.85
CA PRO A 49 -1.10 -15.64 -5.84
C PRO A 49 -2.59 -16.01 -5.94
N GLY A 50 -2.89 -17.23 -5.45
CA GLY A 50 -4.14 -17.95 -5.65
C GLY A 50 -5.37 -17.14 -5.24
N GLY A 51 -6.10 -16.61 -6.23
CA GLY A 51 -7.34 -15.85 -6.01
C GLY A 51 -7.66 -14.83 -7.10
N GLY A 52 -6.67 -14.49 -7.93
CA GLY A 52 -6.85 -13.54 -9.04
C GLY A 52 -6.91 -12.09 -8.58
N PHE A 53 -6.45 -11.80 -7.36
CA PHE A 53 -6.34 -10.45 -6.81
C PHE A 53 -5.09 -10.38 -5.90
N LEU A 54 -4.39 -9.26 -5.95
CA LEU A 54 -3.13 -9.06 -5.24
C LEU A 54 -2.88 -7.59 -4.96
N VAL A 55 -2.37 -7.30 -3.78
CA VAL A 55 -1.71 -6.05 -3.41
C VAL A 55 -0.23 -6.35 -3.19
N CYS A 56 0.62 -5.78 -4.03
CA CYS A 56 2.07 -5.92 -3.98
C CYS A 56 2.69 -4.66 -3.38
N ILE A 57 3.58 -4.82 -2.41
CA ILE A 57 4.39 -3.74 -1.84
C ILE A 57 5.82 -3.96 -2.30
N ALA A 58 6.42 -2.94 -2.89
CA ALA A 58 7.77 -3.01 -3.42
C ALA A 58 8.55 -1.72 -3.14
N PRO A 59 9.89 -1.77 -3.11
CA PRO A 59 10.69 -0.57 -3.06
C PRO A 59 10.48 0.24 -4.34
N GLY A 60 10.39 1.56 -4.18
CA GLY A 60 10.44 2.52 -5.27
C GLY A 60 11.83 3.12 -5.42
N SER A 61 11.89 4.26 -6.10
CA SER A 61 13.14 5.05 -6.20
C SER A 61 13.46 5.72 -4.87
N GLY A 62 14.74 5.97 -4.63
CA GLY A 62 15.21 6.79 -3.51
C GLY A 62 16.45 7.59 -3.85
N ASN A 63 16.77 8.56 -2.99
CA ASN A 63 17.97 9.38 -3.08
C ASN A 63 18.55 9.64 -1.67
N PHE A 64 19.82 10.04 -1.64
CA PHE A 64 20.52 10.41 -0.42
C PHE A 64 20.80 11.92 -0.44
N PRO A 65 19.91 12.75 0.13
CA PRO A 65 20.08 14.21 0.11
C PRO A 65 21.31 14.62 0.92
N ALA A 66 22.24 15.34 0.27
CA ALA A 66 23.52 15.76 0.87
C ALA A 66 23.33 16.56 2.16
N GLU A 67 22.29 17.39 2.22
CA GLU A 67 21.95 18.21 3.40
C GLU A 67 21.67 17.36 4.64
N LEU A 68 21.05 16.19 4.48
CA LEU A 68 20.77 15.28 5.59
C LEU A 68 21.97 14.42 5.94
N TRP A 69 22.84 14.13 4.97
CA TRP A 69 24.10 13.44 5.20
C TRP A 69 25.06 14.29 6.06
N ASP A 70 25.19 15.58 5.74
CA ASP A 70 26.07 16.50 6.48
C ASP A 70 25.61 16.76 7.91
N ALA A 71 24.30 16.60 8.17
CA ALA A 71 23.70 16.74 9.49
C ALA A 71 23.61 15.42 10.27
N ALA A 72 23.89 14.28 9.63
CA ALA A 72 23.79 12.96 10.24
C ALA A 72 25.09 12.55 10.94
N SER A 73 24.99 11.61 11.88
CA SER A 73 26.15 10.92 12.43
C SER A 73 26.83 10.10 11.32
N HIS A 74 28.16 9.93 11.38
CA HIS A 74 28.95 9.09 10.47
C HIS A 74 28.52 7.60 10.44
N ALA A 75 27.60 7.21 11.31
CA ALA A 75 26.98 5.89 11.37
C ALA A 75 25.64 5.77 10.65
N GLN A 76 25.17 6.85 10.02
CA GLN A 76 23.82 6.91 9.47
C GLN A 76 23.83 7.46 8.04
N ALA A 77 22.98 6.87 7.21
CA ALA A 77 22.62 7.42 5.91
C ALA A 77 21.13 7.74 5.91
N THR A 78 20.75 8.96 5.58
CA THR A 78 19.32 9.26 5.38
C THR A 78 18.97 9.08 3.91
N GLU A 79 17.99 8.23 3.65
CA GLU A 79 17.38 8.08 2.33
C GLU A 79 16.01 8.77 2.32
N ASP A 80 15.74 9.59 1.30
CA ASP A 80 14.39 9.95 0.91
C ASP A 80 13.99 9.00 -0.23
N GLY A 81 13.23 7.98 0.15
CA GLY A 81 12.85 6.89 -0.70
C GLY A 81 11.37 6.86 -1.01
N SER A 82 10.96 5.79 -1.66
CA SER A 82 9.55 5.55 -1.93
C SER A 82 9.19 4.08 -1.80
N ALA A 83 7.91 3.85 -1.49
CA ALA A 83 7.28 2.55 -1.53
C ALA A 83 6.20 2.56 -2.62
N VAL A 84 6.17 1.51 -3.44
CA VAL A 84 5.19 1.32 -4.50
C VAL A 84 4.20 0.26 -4.08
N ILE A 85 2.92 0.64 -4.06
CA ILE A 85 1.79 -0.24 -3.75
C ILE A 85 1.04 -0.54 -5.04
N GLY A 86 1.27 -1.73 -5.60
CA GLY A 86 0.58 -2.23 -6.78
C GLY A 86 -0.69 -2.99 -6.42
N VAL A 87 -1.81 -2.69 -7.08
CA VAL A 87 -3.07 -3.42 -6.91
C VAL A 87 -3.40 -4.09 -8.24
N TYR A 88 -3.46 -5.40 -8.26
CA TYR A 88 -3.64 -6.20 -9.47
C TYR A 88 -4.84 -7.13 -9.34
N THR A 89 -5.53 -7.33 -10.45
CA THR A 89 -6.62 -8.30 -10.57
C THR A 89 -6.57 -9.00 -11.91
N LYS A 90 -6.88 -10.30 -11.90
CA LYS A 90 -7.01 -11.11 -13.11
C LYS A 90 -8.40 -10.92 -13.67
N ILE A 91 -8.48 -10.33 -14.85
CA ILE A 91 -9.71 -10.27 -15.61
C ILE A 91 -9.92 -11.62 -16.30
N ARG A 92 -11.10 -12.22 -16.12
CA ARG A 92 -11.59 -13.15 -17.13
C ARG A 92 -11.92 -12.32 -18.37
N ARG A 93 -11.16 -12.47 -19.46
CA ARG A 93 -11.48 -11.85 -20.75
C ARG A 93 -12.85 -12.33 -21.19
N ASP A 94 -13.88 -11.56 -20.88
CA ASP A 94 -15.21 -11.77 -21.44
C ASP A 94 -15.17 -11.36 -22.93
N ARG A 95 -16.05 -11.97 -23.75
CA ARG A 95 -16.08 -11.79 -25.22
C ARG A 95 -15.97 -10.31 -25.65
N ARG A 96 -15.37 -10.09 -26.84
CA ARG A 96 -15.18 -8.77 -27.50
C ARG A 96 -16.34 -7.81 -27.20
N GLY A 97 -16.05 -6.69 -26.52
CA GLY A 97 -16.98 -5.58 -26.31
C GLY A 97 -17.20 -5.14 -24.85
N ARG A 98 -16.66 -5.85 -23.86
CA ARG A 98 -16.99 -5.65 -22.43
C ARG A 98 -15.78 -5.22 -21.57
N ARG A 99 -15.16 -4.09 -21.90
CA ARG A 99 -14.04 -3.51 -21.11
C ARG A 99 -14.50 -2.84 -19.80
N GLU A 100 -15.77 -2.49 -19.70
CA GLU A 100 -16.33 -1.76 -18.55
C GLU A 100 -16.52 -2.64 -17.30
N PHE A 101 -16.44 -3.98 -17.43
CA PHE A 101 -16.75 -4.94 -16.37
C PHE A 101 -15.76 -4.92 -15.19
N SER A 102 -14.53 -4.48 -15.39
CA SER A 102 -13.52 -4.37 -14.32
C SER A 102 -13.56 -3.03 -13.59
N LEU A 103 -14.22 -2.02 -14.17
CA LEU A 103 -14.38 -0.69 -13.57
C LEU A 103 -15.58 -0.65 -12.61
N PHE A 104 -16.65 -1.38 -12.96
CA PHE A 104 -17.84 -1.48 -12.12
C PHE A 104 -17.72 -2.74 -11.25
N GLY A 105 -17.29 -2.56 -10.00
CA GLY A 105 -17.28 -3.60 -8.96
C GLY A 105 -18.70 -4.03 -8.56
N ARG A 106 -19.48 -4.56 -9.50
CA ARG A 106 -20.83 -5.09 -9.28
C ARG A 106 -21.16 -6.22 -10.23
N ARG A 107 -21.59 -7.34 -9.64
CA ARG A 107 -22.66 -8.16 -10.20
C ARG A 107 -23.59 -8.58 -9.06
N LYS A 108 -24.81 -8.04 -9.04
CA LYS A 108 -26.01 -8.88 -8.89
C LYS A 108 -26.26 -9.48 -10.28
N GLN A 109 -25.69 -10.62 -10.62
CA GLN A 109 -26.29 -11.47 -11.66
C GLN A 109 -26.17 -12.91 -11.23
N LEU A 110 -27.35 -13.50 -10.96
CA LEU A 110 -27.70 -14.90 -11.16
C LEU A 110 -26.51 -15.86 -11.18
N SER A 111 -25.81 -15.99 -10.06
CA SER A 111 -25.11 -17.23 -9.73
C SER A 111 -25.86 -17.81 -8.53
N ASP A 112 -26.23 -19.10 -8.63
CA ASP A 112 -26.90 -19.86 -7.56
C ASP A 112 -25.97 -20.12 -6.35
N THR A 113 -24.80 -19.48 -6.32
CA THR A 113 -23.80 -19.55 -5.27
C THR A 113 -23.68 -18.19 -4.56
N PRO A 114 -24.09 -18.07 -3.29
CA PRO A 114 -24.10 -16.81 -2.54
C PRO A 114 -22.71 -16.20 -2.24
N GLU A 115 -21.62 -16.85 -2.64
CA GLU A 115 -20.24 -16.47 -2.30
C GLU A 115 -19.50 -15.62 -3.35
N GLU A 116 -20.10 -15.29 -4.50
CA GLU A 116 -19.58 -14.22 -5.38
C GLU A 116 -19.87 -12.83 -4.77
N LEU A 117 -19.36 -12.64 -3.56
CA LEU A 117 -19.38 -11.41 -2.79
C LEU A 117 -18.72 -10.28 -3.60
N ASP A 118 -19.35 -9.12 -3.51
CA ASP A 118 -19.02 -7.83 -4.13
C ASP A 118 -17.50 -7.53 -4.11
N ARG A 119 -16.75 -7.97 -5.14
CA ARG A 119 -15.32 -7.65 -5.25
C ARG A 119 -15.20 -6.15 -5.53
N PRO A 120 -14.50 -5.37 -4.67
CA PRO A 120 -14.36 -3.94 -4.89
C PRO A 120 -13.68 -3.66 -6.24
N SER A 121 -14.11 -2.59 -6.91
CA SER A 121 -13.41 -2.11 -8.11
C SER A 121 -11.98 -1.67 -7.76
N LEU A 122 -11.08 -1.62 -8.74
CA LEU A 122 -9.72 -1.08 -8.52
C LEU A 122 -9.74 0.37 -8.00
N ILE A 123 -10.74 1.17 -8.39
CA ILE A 123 -10.92 2.54 -7.88
C ILE A 123 -11.32 2.52 -6.40
N THR A 124 -12.20 1.61 -6.01
CA THR A 124 -12.55 1.40 -4.59
C THR A 124 -11.33 0.95 -3.79
N TRP A 125 -10.51 0.05 -4.34
CA TRP A 125 -9.25 -0.36 -3.72
C TRP A 125 -8.27 0.79 -3.56
N LYS A 126 -8.11 1.63 -4.57
CA LYS A 126 -7.29 2.86 -4.46
C LYS A 126 -7.72 3.72 -3.28
N GLN A 127 -9.03 3.94 -3.11
CA GLN A 127 -9.56 4.71 -1.98
C GLN A 127 -9.30 4.02 -0.64
N SER A 128 -9.55 2.71 -0.53
CA SER A 128 -9.31 1.94 0.69
C SER A 128 -7.82 1.94 1.10
N ILE A 129 -6.91 1.78 0.13
CA ILE A 129 -5.47 1.77 0.40
C ILE A 129 -4.96 3.13 0.84
N LEU A 130 -5.34 4.20 0.13
CA LEU A 130 -4.98 5.56 0.54
C LEU A 130 -5.44 5.82 1.97
N LYS A 131 -6.69 5.51 2.26
CA LYS A 131 -7.29 5.64 3.59
C LYS A 131 -6.50 4.90 4.67
N LEU A 132 -6.13 3.63 4.46
CA LEU A 132 -5.38 2.82 5.43
C LEU A 132 -3.97 3.36 5.68
N LEU A 133 -3.31 3.84 4.62
CA LEU A 133 -1.91 4.26 4.63
C LEU A 133 -1.71 5.75 4.89
N THR A 134 -2.78 6.53 5.03
CA THR A 134 -2.66 7.97 5.35
C THR A 134 -3.29 8.35 6.69
N VAL A 135 -4.09 7.49 7.31
CA VAL A 135 -4.86 7.79 8.53
C VAL A 135 -4.47 6.82 9.64
N GLY A 136 -4.24 7.33 10.87
CA GLY A 136 -3.69 6.60 12.02
C GLY A 136 -4.58 5.48 12.57
N ASP A 137 -5.89 5.69 12.70
CA ASP A 137 -6.86 4.67 13.11
C ASP A 137 -8.13 4.75 12.26
N PRO A 138 -8.21 4.01 11.15
CA PRO A 138 -9.40 3.96 10.33
C PRO A 138 -10.45 3.10 11.03
N THR A 139 -11.34 3.71 11.80
CA THR A 139 -12.48 2.97 12.37
C THR A 139 -13.52 2.69 11.29
N TRP A 140 -13.81 1.41 11.07
CA TRP A 140 -14.90 0.98 10.20
C TRP A 140 -16.20 0.99 11.01
N ALA A 141 -16.74 2.17 11.28
CA ALA A 141 -18.00 2.29 11.99
C ALA A 141 -19.19 1.92 11.09
N HIS A 142 -20.13 1.15 11.64
CA HIS A 142 -21.45 0.92 11.05
C HIS A 142 -22.56 1.39 11.99
N PRO A 143 -22.97 2.67 11.95
CA PRO A 143 -24.26 3.08 12.47
C PRO A 143 -25.26 3.09 11.30
N GLY A 144 -26.10 2.05 11.18
CA GLY A 144 -27.22 2.04 10.22
C GLY A 144 -26.93 1.49 8.81
N GLY A 145 -25.87 0.71 8.61
CA GLY A 145 -25.66 -0.10 7.39
C GLY A 145 -24.87 0.56 6.25
N ALA A 146 -24.40 1.79 6.41
CA ALA A 146 -23.39 2.38 5.53
C ALA A 146 -22.02 2.35 6.23
N PRO A 147 -20.92 1.94 5.56
CA PRO A 147 -19.57 2.11 6.10
C PRO A 147 -19.23 3.61 6.12
N MET A 148 -19.25 4.23 7.29
CA MET A 148 -18.78 5.60 7.47
C MET A 148 -17.43 5.53 8.19
N LEU A 149 -16.42 6.15 7.58
CA LEU A 149 -15.11 6.23 8.19
C LEU A 149 -15.06 7.39 9.16
N ASP A 150 -14.78 7.11 10.43
CA ASP A 150 -14.30 8.16 11.32
C ASP A 150 -12.80 8.38 11.04
N VAL A 151 -12.43 9.62 10.78
CA VAL A 151 -11.05 9.96 10.40
C VAL A 151 -10.32 10.33 11.69
N ALA A 152 -9.40 9.47 12.15
CA ALA A 152 -8.45 9.87 13.17
C ALA A 152 -7.69 11.12 12.71
N VAL A 153 -7.48 12.07 13.62
CA VAL A 153 -6.84 13.37 13.33
C VAL A 153 -5.35 13.20 12.98
N GLU A 154 -4.78 12.04 13.32
CA GLU A 154 -3.36 11.74 13.18
C GLU A 154 -3.08 10.90 11.94
N ALA A 155 -1.94 11.17 11.30
CA ALA A 155 -1.50 10.42 10.15
C ALA A 155 -0.84 9.11 10.59
N TRP A 156 -0.99 8.05 9.79
CA TRP A 156 -0.37 6.77 10.10
C TRP A 156 1.15 6.82 9.92
N GLU A 157 1.89 6.37 10.93
CA GLU A 157 3.34 6.27 10.92
C GLU A 157 3.78 4.79 10.98
N PRO A 158 4.65 4.32 10.06
CA PRO A 158 5.23 3.00 10.16
C PRO A 158 6.01 2.84 11.46
N SER A 159 5.66 1.82 12.23
CA SER A 159 6.29 1.54 13.52
C SER A 159 6.52 0.05 13.71
N ARG A 160 7.50 -0.27 14.56
CA ARG A 160 7.80 -1.62 15.03
C ARG A 160 7.84 -1.60 16.55
N ASP A 161 7.06 -2.46 17.19
CA ASP A 161 6.96 -2.53 18.66
C ASP A 161 6.63 -1.17 19.31
N GLY A 162 5.81 -0.36 18.63
CA GLY A 162 5.43 0.98 19.07
C GLY A 162 6.49 2.07 18.84
N ILE A 163 7.61 1.73 18.21
CA ILE A 163 8.69 2.68 17.90
C ILE A 163 8.60 3.08 16.42
N PRO A 164 8.52 4.38 16.11
CA PRO A 164 8.58 4.86 14.73
C PRO A 164 9.85 4.42 13.99
N LEU A 165 9.66 3.96 12.75
CA LEU A 165 10.73 3.53 11.86
C LEU A 165 11.27 4.69 10.99
N CYS A 166 10.43 5.67 10.68
CA CYS A 166 10.69 6.64 9.62
C CYS A 166 10.92 8.05 10.20
N ARG A 167 11.57 8.90 9.40
CA ARG A 167 11.77 10.30 9.74
C ARG A 167 10.52 11.14 9.58
N ASP A 168 9.74 10.80 8.56
CA ASP A 168 8.48 11.44 8.22
C ASP A 168 7.38 10.40 8.02
N VAL A 169 6.17 10.93 7.89
CA VAL A 169 4.98 10.15 7.62
C VAL A 169 4.92 9.83 6.12
N PRO A 170 4.55 8.60 5.72
CA PRO A 170 4.29 8.27 4.32
C PRO A 170 3.37 9.28 3.63
N ARG A 171 3.77 9.75 2.45
CA ARG A 171 3.00 10.71 1.65
C ARG A 171 2.72 10.17 0.25
N PRO A 172 1.45 10.08 -0.20
CA PRO A 172 1.16 9.68 -1.57
C PRO A 172 1.68 10.74 -2.54
N VAL A 173 2.50 10.35 -3.51
CA VAL A 173 3.12 11.26 -4.49
C VAL A 173 2.58 11.08 -5.89
N SER A 174 2.23 9.86 -6.27
CA SER A 174 1.73 9.57 -7.63
C SER A 174 0.85 8.34 -7.66
N ALA A 175 0.05 8.24 -8.72
CA ALA A 175 -0.75 7.07 -9.01
C ALA A 175 -0.82 6.84 -10.52
N THR A 176 -0.74 5.58 -10.94
CA THR A 176 -1.06 5.23 -12.33
C THR A 176 -2.57 5.10 -12.52
N GLY A 177 -3.01 5.15 -13.79
CA GLY A 177 -4.37 4.76 -14.15
C GLY A 177 -4.57 3.25 -14.08
N VAL A 178 -5.82 2.80 -14.15
CA VAL A 178 -6.11 1.37 -14.33
C VAL A 178 -5.71 0.98 -15.75
N LEU A 179 -4.73 0.10 -15.87
CA LEU A 179 -4.13 -0.31 -17.14
C LEU A 179 -3.88 -1.82 -17.16
N ASP A 180 -3.79 -2.38 -18.38
CA ASP A 180 -3.28 -3.74 -18.57
C ASP A 180 -1.82 -3.81 -18.07
N VAL A 181 -1.47 -4.88 -17.36
CA VAL A 181 -0.11 -5.06 -16.85
C VAL A 181 0.80 -5.60 -17.97
N PRO A 182 1.88 -4.90 -18.34
CA PRO A 182 2.80 -5.37 -19.38
C PRO A 182 3.38 -6.74 -19.04
N GLY A 183 3.46 -7.64 -20.01
CA GLY A 183 3.99 -9.00 -19.80
C GLY A 183 3.02 -10.00 -19.18
N PHE A 184 1.87 -9.57 -18.64
CA PHE A 184 0.91 -10.44 -17.95
C PHE A 184 -0.49 -10.39 -18.59
N PRO A 185 -0.77 -11.24 -19.60
CA PRO A 185 -2.04 -11.25 -20.29
C PRO A 185 -3.23 -11.49 -19.35
N GLY A 186 -4.19 -10.56 -19.38
CA GLY A 186 -5.40 -10.65 -18.58
C GLY A 186 -5.25 -10.13 -17.16
N TRP A 187 -4.14 -9.48 -16.83
CA TRP A 187 -4.01 -8.70 -15.60
C TRP A 187 -4.26 -7.24 -15.89
N ILE A 188 -5.01 -6.60 -15.00
CA ILE A 188 -5.07 -5.15 -14.90
C ILE A 188 -4.67 -4.73 -13.50
N GLY A 189 -4.19 -3.51 -13.39
CA GLY A 189 -3.90 -2.95 -12.10
C GLY A 189 -3.68 -1.46 -12.13
N LEU A 190 -3.32 -0.95 -10.96
CA LEU A 190 -2.83 0.40 -10.75
C LEU A 190 -1.70 0.34 -9.72
N GLN A 191 -0.89 1.38 -9.67
CA GLN A 191 0.17 1.55 -8.70
C GLN A 191 0.00 2.88 -7.99
N LEU A 192 0.26 2.90 -6.69
CA LEU A 192 0.35 4.08 -5.85
C LEU A 192 1.78 4.20 -5.35
N THR A 193 2.38 5.38 -5.45
CA THR A 193 3.71 5.63 -4.92
C THR A 193 3.59 6.50 -3.68
N PHE A 194 4.26 6.11 -2.60
CA PHE A 194 4.40 6.88 -1.38
C PHE A 194 5.86 7.28 -1.20
N SER A 195 6.12 8.55 -0.92
CA SER A 195 7.45 9.02 -0.48
C SER A 195 7.55 8.91 1.04
N ILE A 196 8.72 8.51 1.50
CA ILE A 196 9.06 8.35 2.91
C ILE A 196 10.57 8.43 3.09
N ALA A 197 11.01 9.09 4.15
CA ALA A 197 12.41 9.22 4.52
C ALA A 197 12.71 8.37 5.75
N TRP A 198 13.85 7.69 5.76
CA TRP A 198 14.32 6.91 6.91
C TRP A 198 15.83 6.95 7.05
N ASP A 199 16.30 6.54 8.22
CA ASP A 199 17.72 6.45 8.54
C ASP A 199 18.18 5.00 8.46
N TRP A 200 19.14 4.75 7.57
CA TRP A 200 19.91 3.52 7.54
C TRP A 200 20.89 3.47 8.70
N ASP A 201 21.08 2.26 9.22
CA ASP A 201 22.25 1.91 10.01
C ASP A 201 23.34 1.38 9.09
N LEU A 202 24.49 2.05 9.04
CA LEU A 202 25.61 1.60 8.22
C LEU A 202 26.43 0.50 8.90
N TYR A 203 26.19 0.22 10.19
CA TYR A 203 27.01 -0.69 11.01
C TYR A 203 26.18 -1.76 11.78
N ALA A 204 24.91 -1.95 11.43
CA ALA A 204 24.07 -3.05 11.95
C ALA A 204 24.44 -4.42 11.36
#